data_AF-A0A2D7YS58-F1
#
_entry.id   AF-A0A2D7YS58-F1
#
_cell.length_a   1.000
_cell.length_b   1.000
_cell.length_c   1.000
_cell.angle_alpha   90.00
_cell.angle_beta   90.00
_cell.angle_gamma   90.00
#
_symmetry.space_group_name_H-M   'P 1'
#
loop_
_entity.id
_entity.type
_entity.pdbx_description
1 polymer ?
#
loop_
_entity_poly.entity_id
_entity_poly.type
_entity_poly.pdbx_seq_one_letter_code
_entity_poly.pdbx_strand_id
1 'polypeptide(L)'
;MSTSTKSLVSQVETLDIGESHVRLERLPIEDAGEDEIKEVLAKVRNSQNQITNRLRKAGKGDFKVESISMLAPDRASIFCMAVTTRVDGDEEEIDI
;
A
#
# COMPACT_ATOMS: atom_id res chain seq x y z
N MET A 1 -18.77 -3.87 -0.78
CA MET A 1 -18.78 -2.72 0.16
C MET A 1 -17.50 -1.94 -0.04
N SER A 2 -17.57 -0.60 -0.20
CA SER A 2 -16.38 0.24 -0.34
C SER A 2 -15.85 0.60 1.04
N THR A 3 -14.67 0.13 1.40
CA THR A 3 -14.01 0.50 2.67
C THR A 3 -13.61 1.97 2.59
N SER A 4 -14.27 2.82 3.38
CA SER A 4 -13.95 4.26 3.37
C SER A 4 -12.52 4.51 3.85
N THR A 5 -11.89 5.58 3.35
CA THR A 5 -10.52 5.97 3.75
C THR A 5 -10.36 6.13 5.27
N LYS A 6 -11.41 6.54 5.99
CA LYS A 6 -11.37 6.64 7.47
C LYS A 6 -11.13 5.29 8.14
N SER A 7 -11.78 4.23 7.66
CA SER A 7 -11.57 2.86 8.17
C SER A 7 -10.16 2.35 7.89
N LEU A 8 -9.58 2.72 6.76
CA LEU A 8 -8.21 2.30 6.40
C LEU A 8 -7.16 3.01 7.26
N VAL A 9 -7.32 4.30 7.55
CA VAL A 9 -6.41 5.03 8.45
C VAL A 9 -6.39 4.38 9.82
N SER A 10 -7.55 4.05 10.39
CA SER A 10 -7.62 3.41 11.71
C SER A 10 -6.95 2.04 11.77
N GLN A 11 -6.98 1.25 10.69
CA GLN A 11 -6.29 -0.05 10.63
C GLN A 11 -4.77 0.10 10.55
N VAL A 12 -4.29 1.12 9.84
CA VAL A 12 -2.85 1.38 9.71
C VAL A 12 -2.28 2.03 10.98
N GLU A 13 -3.07 2.85 11.68
CA GLU A 13 -2.67 3.48 12.94
C GLU A 13 -2.39 2.47 14.06
N THR A 14 -3.09 1.33 14.05
CA THR A 14 -2.96 0.28 15.07
C THR A 14 -1.78 -0.66 14.83
N LEU A 15 -1.02 -0.50 13.74
CA LEU A 15 0.14 -1.34 13.47
C LEU A 15 1.24 -1.09 14.49
N ASP A 16 1.82 -2.17 15.02
CA ASP A 16 3.08 -2.12 15.76
C ASP A 16 4.29 -2.07 14.80
N ILE A 17 5.47 -1.73 15.31
CA ILE A 17 6.70 -1.70 14.50
C ILE A 17 6.95 -3.09 13.89
N GLY A 18 7.21 -3.12 12.59
CA GLY A 18 7.39 -4.35 11.81
C GLY A 18 6.09 -4.98 11.31
N GLU A 19 4.93 -4.53 11.77
CA GLU A 19 3.64 -4.97 11.24
C GLU A 19 3.28 -4.26 9.95
N SER A 20 2.51 -4.94 9.11
CA SER A 20 2.11 -4.46 7.80
C SER A 20 0.62 -4.56 7.57
N HIS A 21 0.07 -3.54 6.91
CA HIS A 21 -1.26 -3.57 6.33
C HIS A 21 -1.16 -3.64 4.80
N VAL A 22 -1.90 -4.57 4.19
CA VAL A 22 -1.92 -4.75 2.73
C VAL A 22 -3.23 -4.20 2.16
N ARG A 23 -3.12 -3.35 1.14
CA ARG A 23 -4.23 -3.05 0.23
C ARG A 23 -4.02 -3.76 -1.09
N LEU A 24 -5.02 -4.51 -1.51
CA LEU A 24 -5.00 -5.31 -2.73
C LEU A 24 -6.15 -4.89 -3.64
N GLU A 25 -5.85 -4.69 -4.92
CA GLU A 25 -6.85 -4.64 -5.99
C GLU A 25 -6.54 -5.78 -6.97
N ARG A 26 -7.60 -6.48 -7.38
CA ARG A 26 -7.51 -7.63 -8.30
C ARG A 26 -7.86 -7.13 -9.70
N LEU A 27 -6.99 -7.41 -10.66
CA LEU A 27 -7.21 -7.11 -12.07
C LEU A 27 -7.36 -8.44 -12.84
N PRO A 28 -8.50 -8.71 -13.50
CA PRO A 28 -8.65 -9.86 -14.38
C PRO A 28 -7.54 -9.90 -15.42
N ILE A 29 -7.03 -11.10 -15.77
CA ILE A 29 -5.88 -11.23 -16.68
C ILE A 29 -6.19 -10.68 -18.08
N GLU A 30 -7.46 -10.74 -18.49
CA GLU A 30 -7.98 -10.19 -19.74
C GLU A 30 -7.86 -8.66 -19.83
N ASP A 31 -7.87 -7.97 -18.69
CA ASP A 31 -7.74 -6.53 -18.56
C ASP A 31 -6.32 -6.10 -18.11
N ALA A 32 -5.42 -7.07 -17.90
CA ALA A 32 -4.12 -6.84 -17.28
C ALA A 32 -3.01 -6.47 -18.29
N GLY A 33 -3.23 -5.38 -19.02
CA GLY A 33 -2.17 -4.75 -19.79
C GLY A 33 -1.13 -4.07 -18.89
N GLU A 34 0.05 -3.79 -19.43
CA GLU A 34 1.15 -3.19 -18.67
C GLU A 34 0.76 -1.83 -18.08
N ASP A 35 0.05 -1.01 -18.86
CA ASP A 35 -0.37 0.33 -18.45
C ASP A 35 -1.49 0.28 -17.40
N GLU A 36 -2.43 -0.65 -17.55
CA GLU A 36 -3.49 -0.91 -16.57
C GLU A 36 -2.92 -1.40 -15.24
N ILE A 37 -1.95 -2.31 -15.28
CA ILE A 37 -1.25 -2.77 -14.06
C ILE A 37 -0.56 -1.59 -13.38
N LYS A 38 0.16 -0.74 -14.15
CA LYS A 38 0.82 0.46 -13.61
C LYS A 38 -0.18 1.43 -12.99
N GLU A 39 -1.31 1.67 -13.64
CA GLU A 39 -2.36 2.57 -13.14
C GLU A 39 -2.94 2.04 -11.82
N VAL A 40 -3.30 0.76 -11.78
CA VAL A 40 -3.86 0.14 -10.57
C VAL A 40 -2.83 0.14 -9.43
N LEU A 41 -1.56 -0.19 -9.72
CA LEU A 41 -0.48 -0.11 -8.73
C LEU A 41 -0.29 1.32 -8.21
N ALA A 42 -0.26 2.32 -9.10
CA ALA A 42 -0.14 3.72 -8.72
C ALA A 42 -1.32 4.15 -7.84
N LYS A 43 -2.54 3.73 -8.18
CA LYS A 43 -3.75 4.02 -7.39
C LYS A 43 -3.67 3.44 -5.99
N VAL A 44 -3.35 2.14 -5.83
CA VAL A 44 -3.26 1.53 -4.50
C VAL A 44 -2.12 2.12 -3.67
N ARG A 45 -0.96 2.37 -4.30
CA ARG A 45 0.20 3.00 -3.66
C ARG A 45 -0.09 4.43 -3.21
N ASN A 46 -0.69 5.25 -4.08
CA ASN A 46 -1.05 6.63 -3.76
C ASN A 46 -2.05 6.69 -2.61
N SER A 47 -3.02 5.76 -2.56
CA SER A 47 -3.93 5.67 -1.42
C SER A 47 -3.18 5.36 -0.11
N GLN A 48 -2.21 4.45 -0.12
CA GLN A 48 -1.42 4.14 1.08
C GLN A 48 -0.52 5.31 1.49
N ASN A 49 0.14 5.95 0.53
CA ASN A 49 0.93 7.16 0.76
C ASN A 49 0.11 8.29 1.39
N GLN A 50 -1.15 8.48 0.97
CA GLN A 50 -2.02 9.48 1.59
C GLN A 50 -2.35 9.15 3.05
N ILE A 51 -2.49 7.86 3.39
CA ILE A 51 -2.74 7.40 4.76
C ILE A 51 -1.48 7.64 5.61
N THR A 52 -0.32 7.16 5.16
CA THR A 52 0.94 7.29 5.89
C THR A 52 1.35 8.75 6.09
N ASN A 53 1.15 9.61 5.08
CA ASN A 53 1.39 11.04 5.21
C ASN A 53 0.50 11.70 6.27
N ARG A 54 -0.76 11.27 6.42
CA ARG A 54 -1.64 11.77 7.49
C ARG A 54 -1.18 11.30 8.87
N LEU A 55 -0.76 10.04 8.98
CA LEU A 55 -0.27 9.47 10.24
C LEU A 55 1.05 10.11 10.68
N ARG A 56 2.00 10.33 9.76
CA ARG A 56 3.25 11.07 10.04
C ARG A 56 2.97 12.50 10.50
N LYS A 57 2.09 13.24 9.81
CA LYS A 57 1.69 14.59 10.22
C LYS A 57 1.01 14.63 11.59
N ALA A 58 0.40 13.53 12.03
CA ALA A 58 -0.19 13.39 13.36
C ALA A 58 0.79 12.83 14.42
N GLY A 59 2.07 12.64 14.08
CA GLY A 59 3.09 12.12 15.00
C GLY A 59 2.89 10.66 15.38
N LYS A 60 2.25 9.85 14.53
CA LYS A 60 1.90 8.45 14.80
C LYS A 60 2.99 7.44 14.42
N GLY A 61 4.17 7.92 14.05
CA GLY A 61 5.33 7.13 13.65
C GLY A 61 5.59 7.16 12.14
N ASP A 62 6.66 6.46 11.76
CA ASP A 62 7.09 6.34 10.38
C ASP A 62 6.56 5.06 9.71
N PHE A 63 6.38 5.16 8.41
CA PHE A 63 5.76 4.11 7.61
C PHE A 63 6.44 4.03 6.25
N LYS A 64 6.78 2.82 5.83
CA LYS A 64 7.25 2.52 4.48
C LYS A 64 6.09 2.00 3.63
N VAL A 65 6.05 2.40 2.36
CA VAL A 65 5.05 1.92 1.40
C VAL A 65 5.75 1.28 0.20
N GLU A 66 5.50 -0.01 0.01
CA GLU A 66 6.01 -0.80 -1.11
C GLU A 66 4.84 -1.27 -1.99
N SER A 67 5.09 -1.48 -3.28
CA SER A 67 4.06 -1.94 -4.21
C SER A 67 4.60 -3.03 -5.10
N ILE A 68 3.79 -4.06 -5.32
CA ILE A 68 4.15 -5.23 -6.12
C ILE A 68 2.92 -5.70 -6.92
N SER A 69 3.15 -6.16 -8.15
CA SER A 69 2.19 -6.97 -8.89
C SER A 69 2.64 -8.43 -8.91
N MET A 70 1.68 -9.35 -8.81
CA MET A 70 1.95 -10.77 -8.94
C MET A 70 0.80 -11.49 -9.64
N LEU A 71 1.13 -12.54 -10.41
CA LEU A 71 0.13 -13.44 -10.96
C LEU A 71 -0.54 -14.22 -9.82
N ALA A 72 -1.87 -14.19 -9.77
CA ALA A 72 -2.63 -14.98 -8.81
C ALA A 72 -2.38 -16.49 -9.04
N PRO A 73 -2.43 -17.34 -7.99
CA PRO A 73 -2.17 -18.77 -8.14
C PRO A 73 -3.06 -19.48 -9.15
N ASP A 74 -4.31 -19.00 -9.30
CA ASP A 74 -5.29 -19.51 -10.26
C ASP A 74 -5.03 -19.05 -11.71
N ARG A 75 -4.05 -18.16 -11.93
CA ARG A 75 -3.69 -17.52 -13.21
C ARG A 75 -4.82 -16.74 -13.88
N ALA A 76 -5.91 -16.47 -13.17
CA ALA A 76 -7.05 -15.74 -13.72
C ALA A 76 -6.93 -14.21 -13.56
N SER A 77 -5.95 -13.75 -12.78
CA SER A 77 -5.80 -12.33 -12.45
C SER A 77 -4.39 -11.96 -12.01
N ILE A 78 -4.08 -10.67 -12.10
CA ILE A 78 -2.95 -10.05 -11.43
C ILE A 78 -3.45 -9.43 -10.12
N PHE A 79 -2.73 -9.68 -9.02
CA PHE A 79 -2.89 -8.92 -7.79
C PHE A 79 -1.98 -7.71 -7.81
N CYS A 80 -2.56 -6.52 -7.70
CA CYS A 80 -1.85 -5.26 -7.54
C CYS A 80 -1.92 -4.85 -6.08
N MET A 81 -0.79 -4.89 -5.38
CA MET A 81 -0.74 -4.73 -3.94
C MET A 81 0.11 -3.53 -3.54
N ALA A 82 -0.32 -2.83 -2.50
CA ALA A 82 0.50 -1.90 -1.75
C ALA A 82 0.57 -2.36 -0.29
N VAL A 83 1.79 -2.51 0.22
CA VAL A 83 2.12 -2.93 1.57
C VAL A 83 2.59 -1.70 2.34
N THR A 84 1.90 -1.37 3.42
CA THR A 84 2.29 -0.32 4.35
C THR A 84 2.83 -0.97 5.60
N THR A 85 4.09 -0.72 5.94
CA THR A 85 4.75 -1.28 7.13
C THR A 85 5.10 -0.15 8.08
N ARG A 86 4.79 -0.30 9.37
CA ARG A 86 5.30 0.63 10.38
C ARG A 86 6.77 0.32 10.62
N VAL A 87 7.62 1.32 10.47
CA VAL A 87 9.07 1.19 10.67
C VAL A 87 9.48 1.96 11.91
N ASP A 88 10.61 1.58 12.50
CA ASP A 88 11.22 2.40 13.54
C ASP A 88 11.77 3.67 12.89
N GLY A 89 11.54 4.81 13.54
CA GLY A 89 11.91 6.12 13.02
C GLY A 89 13.41 6.35 13.21
N ASP A 90 14.22 5.68 12.40
CA ASP A 90 15.65 5.94 12.20
C ASP A 90 16.03 5.51 10.79
N GLU A 91 15.72 6.35 9.81
CA GLU A 91 16.50 6.42 8.58
C GLU A 91 17.16 7.80 8.58
N GLU A 92 18.42 7.86 9.03
CA GLU A 92 19.31 8.94 8.61
C GLU A 92 19.18 9.09 7.08
N GLU A 93 18.83 10.28 6.61
CA GLU A 93 18.83 10.61 5.19
C GLU A 93 20.23 10.33 4.63
N ILE A 94 20.38 9.27 3.84
CA ILE A 94 21.55 9.12 2.99
C ILE A 94 21.35 10.05 1.79
N ASP A 95 22.07 11.18 1.81
CA ASP A 95 22.26 12.03 0.63
C ASP A 95 22.92 11.17 -0.47
N ILE A 96 22.23 10.98 -1.61
CA ILE A 96 22.77 10.34 -2.83
C ILE A 96 22.94 11.41 -3.92
#